data_AF-A0A7C4PNY5-F1
#
_entry.id   AF-A0A7C4PNY5-F1
#
_cell.length_a   1.000
_cell.length_b   1.000
_cell.length_c   1.000
_cell.angle_alpha   90.00
_cell.angle_beta   90.00
_cell.angle_gamma   90.00
#
_symmetry.space_group_name_H-M   'P 1'
#
loop_
_entity.id
_entity.type
_entity.pdbx_description
1 polymer ?
#
loop_
_entity_poly.entity_id
_entity_poly.type
_entity_poly.pdbx_seq_one_letter_code
_entity_poly.pdbx_strand_id
1 'polypeptide(L)'
;MSTPRQQESGPESVWGDSIHLNVLVVCEDATCGAQARTVIARMLPLLPVAAEAHTTIMEFPAFALQVAVGQNRQPDIVIVAAHGRTALPEPVKQWLESWAAGAHGLTCAITAVVDRQHQNHPVAIELVSYLKALAHRTRVDWLEPARPAFEDTAYYTRQLNNQATTVSSTLTEIIRTPHPRTWA
;
A
#
# COMPACT_ATOMS: atom_id res chain seq x y z
N MET A 1 54.96 5.01 -33.94
CA MET A 1 54.10 5.97 -33.23
C MET A 1 52.76 5.99 -33.94
N SER A 2 51.73 5.42 -33.30
CA SER A 2 50.29 5.68 -33.46
C SER A 2 49.56 4.67 -32.59
N THR A 3 48.88 5.19 -31.58
CA THR A 3 48.29 4.51 -30.42
C THR A 3 47.09 3.62 -30.78
N PRO A 4 46.90 2.48 -30.10
CA PRO A 4 45.65 1.71 -30.21
C PRO A 4 44.53 2.44 -29.45
N ARG A 5 43.36 2.55 -30.10
CA ARG A 5 42.13 3.07 -29.49
C ARG A 5 41.75 2.18 -28.30
N GLN A 6 41.75 2.77 -27.11
CA GLN A 6 41.10 2.19 -25.95
C GLN A 6 39.60 2.07 -26.25
N GLN A 7 39.13 0.84 -26.22
CA GLN A 7 37.71 0.52 -26.17
C GLN A 7 37.25 0.88 -24.76
N GLU A 8 36.64 2.06 -24.61
CA GLU A 8 35.98 2.47 -23.38
C GLU A 8 34.83 1.49 -23.10
N SER A 9 35.04 0.67 -22.08
CA SER A 9 34.02 -0.09 -21.39
C SER A 9 32.93 0.90 -20.96
N GLY A 10 31.82 0.94 -21.69
CA GLY A 10 30.62 1.62 -21.23
C GLY A 10 30.24 1.06 -19.84
N PRO A 11 29.76 1.91 -18.92
CA PRO A 11 29.41 1.45 -17.58
C PRO A 11 28.41 0.30 -17.70
N GLU A 12 28.82 -0.85 -17.17
CA GLU A 12 27.94 -1.98 -16.93
C GLU A 12 26.64 -1.45 -16.33
N SER A 13 25.52 -1.81 -16.96
CA SER A 13 24.18 -1.63 -16.43
C SER A 13 24.07 -2.47 -15.17
N VAL A 14 24.59 -1.95 -14.06
CA VAL A 14 24.52 -2.61 -12.76
C VAL A 14 23.09 -2.48 -12.24
N TRP A 15 22.22 -3.41 -12.66
CA TRP A 15 21.08 -3.92 -11.90
C TRP A 15 20.23 -2.86 -11.20
N GLY A 16 19.52 -2.04 -11.98
CA GLY A 16 18.37 -1.30 -11.48
C GLY A 16 17.12 -2.16 -11.61
N ASP A 17 16.98 -3.23 -10.82
CA ASP A 17 15.70 -3.94 -10.74
C ASP A 17 14.66 -2.97 -10.17
N SER A 18 13.82 -2.42 -11.05
CA SER A 18 12.67 -1.62 -10.66
C SER A 18 11.78 -2.46 -9.76
N ILE A 19 11.45 -1.91 -8.60
CA ILE A 19 10.66 -2.63 -7.62
C ILE A 19 9.20 -2.44 -7.96
N HIS A 20 8.52 -3.54 -8.25
CA HIS A 20 7.10 -3.52 -8.58
C HIS A 20 6.28 -3.71 -7.31
N LEU A 21 5.50 -2.69 -6.95
CA LEU A 21 4.62 -2.70 -5.80
C LEU A 21 3.17 -2.89 -6.26
N ASN A 22 2.53 -3.99 -5.87
CA ASN A 22 1.11 -4.22 -6.18
C ASN A 22 0.25 -3.63 -5.08
N VAL A 23 -0.42 -2.51 -5.39
CA VAL A 23 -1.32 -1.83 -4.47
C VAL A 23 -2.75 -2.14 -4.87
N LEU A 24 -3.52 -2.76 -3.97
CA LEU A 24 -4.96 -2.91 -4.13
C LEU A 24 -5.68 -1.87 -3.28
N VAL A 25 -6.47 -1.04 -3.94
CA VAL A 25 -7.43 -0.14 -3.30
C VAL A 25 -8.80 -0.79 -3.37
N VAL A 26 -9.39 -1.04 -2.20
CA VAL A 26 -10.79 -1.45 -2.08
C VAL A 26 -11.57 -0.27 -1.51
N CYS A 27 -12.46 0.33 -2.29
CA CYS A 27 -13.13 1.58 -1.94
C CYS A 27 -14.65 1.49 -1.90
N GLU A 28 -15.29 2.31 -1.07
CA GLU A 28 -16.77 2.38 -1.00
C GLU A 28 -17.37 2.86 -2.33
N ASP A 29 -16.78 3.91 -2.89
CA ASP A 29 -17.18 4.53 -4.15
C ASP A 29 -15.98 5.18 -4.87
N ALA A 30 -16.25 5.80 -6.01
CA ALA A 30 -15.25 6.52 -6.79
C ALA A 30 -14.59 7.69 -6.01
N THR A 31 -15.34 8.34 -5.11
CA THR A 31 -14.84 9.45 -4.28
C THR A 31 -13.76 8.97 -3.33
N CYS A 32 -14.02 7.87 -2.61
CA CYS A 32 -13.07 7.20 -1.74
C CYS A 32 -11.85 6.69 -2.53
N GLY A 33 -12.09 6.16 -3.74
CA GLY A 33 -11.02 5.74 -4.65
C GLY A 33 -10.07 6.90 -5.04
N ALA A 34 -10.62 8.08 -5.32
CA ALA A 34 -9.82 9.27 -5.63
C ALA A 34 -8.98 9.76 -4.43
N GLN A 35 -9.53 9.69 -3.22
CA GLN A 35 -8.79 9.98 -2.00
C GLN A 35 -7.63 9.00 -1.78
N ALA A 36 -7.87 7.70 -1.97
CA ALA A 36 -6.84 6.68 -1.89
C ALA A 36 -5.72 6.91 -2.91
N ARG A 37 -6.05 7.27 -4.17
CA ARG A 37 -5.05 7.66 -5.19
C ARG A 37 -4.18 8.82 -4.72
N THR A 38 -4.78 9.82 -4.07
CA THR A 38 -4.04 10.97 -3.53
C THR A 38 -3.06 10.54 -2.44
N VAL A 39 -3.46 9.60 -1.58
CA VAL A 39 -2.57 9.02 -0.56
C VAL A 39 -1.42 8.25 -1.22
N ILE A 40 -1.71 7.39 -2.19
CA ILE A 40 -0.67 6.66 -2.95
C ILE A 40 0.31 7.63 -3.61
N ALA A 41 -0.19 8.65 -4.32
CA ALA A 41 0.65 9.64 -5.00
C ALA A 41 1.58 10.41 -4.04
N ARG A 42 1.20 10.56 -2.76
CA ARG A 42 2.05 11.14 -1.72
C ARG A 42 3.03 10.15 -1.12
N MET A 43 2.69 8.87 -1.10
CA MET A 43 3.56 7.81 -0.58
C MET A 43 4.67 7.42 -1.57
N LEU A 44 4.39 7.38 -2.88
CA LEU A 44 5.36 6.92 -3.88
C LEU A 44 6.70 7.68 -3.87
N PRO A 45 6.73 9.03 -3.76
CA PRO A 45 8.00 9.76 -3.70
C PRO A 45 8.79 9.52 -2.40
N LEU A 46 8.16 8.94 -1.36
CA LEU A 46 8.81 8.62 -0.09
C LEU A 46 9.51 7.24 -0.14
N LEU A 47 9.35 6.50 -1.23
CA LEU A 47 10.01 5.22 -1.41
C LEU A 47 11.50 5.43 -1.75
N PRO A 48 12.44 4.73 -1.09
CA PRO A 48 13.88 4.97 -1.23
C PRO A 48 14.46 4.54 -2.59
N VAL A 49 13.68 3.82 -3.41
CA VAL A 49 14.07 3.29 -4.72
C VAL A 49 13.03 3.71 -5.74
N ALA A 50 13.41 3.81 -7.02
CA ALA A 50 12.48 3.96 -8.14
C ALA A 50 11.54 2.74 -8.18
N ALA A 51 10.46 2.82 -7.42
CA ALA A 51 9.44 1.80 -7.34
C ALA A 51 8.31 2.13 -8.32
N GLU A 52 7.93 1.15 -9.12
CA GLU A 52 6.77 1.22 -9.98
C GLU A 52 5.58 0.61 -9.24
N ALA A 53 4.61 1.43 -8.87
CA ALA A 53 3.40 0.94 -8.23
C ALA A 53 2.31 0.60 -9.25
N HIS A 54 1.96 -0.68 -9.31
CA HIS A 54 0.80 -1.19 -10.03
C HIS A 54 -0.41 -1.07 -9.12
N THR A 55 -1.25 -0.06 -9.38
CA THR A 55 -2.43 0.20 -8.56
C THR A 55 -3.70 -0.34 -9.22
N THR A 56 -4.34 -1.29 -8.55
CA THR A 56 -5.69 -1.78 -8.90
C THR A 56 -6.69 -1.12 -7.96
N ILE A 57 -7.77 -0.55 -8.49
CA ILE A 57 -8.83 0.06 -7.68
C ILE A 57 -10.14 -0.65 -7.95
N MET A 58 -10.82 -1.03 -6.88
CA MET A 58 -12.10 -1.73 -6.94
C MET A 58 -13.08 -1.17 -5.94
N GLU A 59 -14.29 -0.87 -6.41
CA GLU A 59 -15.40 -0.48 -5.54
C GLU A 59 -15.99 -1.70 -4.83
N PHE A 60 -16.53 -1.55 -3.61
CA PHE A 60 -17.04 -2.67 -2.82
C PHE A 60 -18.01 -3.60 -3.58
N PRO A 61 -19.00 -3.10 -4.35
CA PRO A 61 -19.92 -3.98 -5.06
C PRO A 61 -19.21 -4.82 -6.13
N ALA A 62 -18.33 -4.20 -6.91
CA ALA A 62 -17.55 -4.89 -7.94
C ALA A 62 -16.52 -5.86 -7.32
N PHE A 63 -15.93 -5.46 -6.19
CA PHE A 63 -14.99 -6.27 -5.44
C PHE A 63 -15.62 -7.55 -4.92
N ALA A 64 -16.81 -7.45 -4.30
CA ALA A 64 -17.53 -8.61 -3.78
C ALA A 64 -17.80 -9.66 -4.87
N LEU A 65 -18.10 -9.21 -6.09
CA LEU A 65 -18.26 -10.11 -7.24
C LEU A 65 -16.94 -10.77 -7.64
N GLN A 66 -15.82 -10.04 -7.67
CA GLN A 66 -14.53 -10.64 -8.02
C GLN A 66 -14.03 -11.65 -6.97
N VAL A 67 -14.24 -11.34 -5.68
CA VAL A 67 -13.93 -12.27 -4.58
C VAL A 67 -14.69 -13.59 -4.77
N ALA A 68 -15.97 -13.53 -5.15
CA ALA A 68 -16.77 -14.72 -5.39
C ALA A 68 -16.24 -15.60 -6.55
N VAL A 69 -15.49 -15.01 -7.49
CA VAL A 69 -14.89 -15.72 -8.64
C VAL A 69 -13.45 -16.20 -8.33
N GLY A 70 -12.89 -15.87 -7.16
CA GLY A 70 -11.56 -16.32 -6.72
C GLY A 70 -10.39 -15.72 -7.52
N GLN A 71 -10.63 -14.66 -8.28
CA GLN A 71 -9.64 -14.01 -9.14
C GLN A 71 -9.04 -12.81 -8.41
N ASN A 72 -8.06 -13.02 -7.53
CA ASN A 72 -7.31 -11.91 -6.96
C ASN A 72 -5.83 -12.29 -6.79
N ARG A 73 -4.95 -11.57 -7.49
CA ARG A 73 -3.51 -11.57 -7.18
C ARG A 73 -3.31 -11.12 -5.73
N GLN A 74 -2.31 -11.65 -5.03
CA GLN A 74 -1.94 -11.19 -3.69
C GLN A 74 -1.32 -9.79 -3.79
N PRO A 75 -1.98 -8.73 -3.29
CA PRO A 75 -1.37 -7.40 -3.22
C PRO A 75 -0.31 -7.34 -2.13
N ASP A 76 0.71 -6.50 -2.36
CA ASP A 76 1.72 -6.16 -1.37
C ASP A 76 1.17 -5.13 -0.37
N ILE A 77 0.29 -4.23 -0.84
CA ILE A 77 -0.40 -3.24 -0.01
C ILE A 77 -1.89 -3.26 -0.27
N VAL A 78 -2.69 -3.32 0.80
CA VAL A 78 -4.15 -3.12 0.75
C VAL A 78 -4.51 -1.78 1.36
N ILE A 79 -5.25 -0.97 0.60
CA ILE A 79 -5.82 0.30 1.06
C ILE A 79 -7.33 0.16 1.09
N VAL A 80 -7.92 0.25 2.27
CA VAL A 80 -9.37 0.26 2.43
C VAL A 80 -9.83 1.71 2.52
N ALA A 81 -10.56 2.20 1.52
CA ALA A 81 -11.04 3.57 1.45
C ALA A 81 -12.55 3.65 1.65
N ALA A 82 -13.02 4.36 2.67
CA ALA A 82 -14.44 4.43 2.97
C ALA A 82 -14.83 5.81 3.52
N HIS A 83 -16.11 6.16 3.41
CA HIS A 83 -16.62 7.39 4.03
C HIS A 83 -16.64 7.30 5.56
N GLY A 84 -16.57 6.10 6.15
CA GLY A 84 -16.62 5.90 7.60
C GLY A 84 -18.00 6.12 8.21
N ARG A 85 -19.05 6.09 7.38
CA ARG A 85 -20.46 6.20 7.78
C ARG A 85 -21.18 4.86 7.85
N THR A 86 -20.70 3.90 7.06
CA THR A 86 -21.25 2.56 6.91
C THR A 86 -20.17 1.53 7.25
N ALA A 87 -20.59 0.42 7.84
CA ALA A 87 -19.66 -0.68 8.11
C ALA A 87 -19.19 -1.29 6.78
N LEU A 88 -17.99 -1.89 6.79
CA LEU A 88 -17.53 -2.64 5.63
C LEU A 88 -18.52 -3.75 5.27
N PRO A 89 -18.82 -3.93 3.97
CA PRO A 89 -19.61 -5.07 3.53
C PRO A 89 -18.94 -6.39 3.94
N GLU A 90 -19.76 -7.34 4.38
CA GLU A 90 -19.29 -8.64 4.86
C GLU A 90 -18.37 -9.38 3.86
N PRO A 91 -18.63 -9.39 2.54
CA PRO A 91 -17.71 -10.01 1.58
C PRO A 91 -16.32 -9.37 1.55
N VAL A 92 -16.23 -8.05 1.79
CA VAL A 92 -14.95 -7.34 1.86
C VAL A 92 -14.20 -7.74 3.12
N LYS A 93 -14.89 -7.83 4.26
CA LYS A 93 -14.30 -8.30 5.53
C LYS A 93 -13.74 -9.72 5.36
N GLN A 94 -14.55 -10.67 4.89
CA GLN A 94 -14.15 -12.07 4.72
C GLN A 94 -12.93 -12.23 3.80
N TRP A 95 -12.89 -11.44 2.72
CA TRP A 95 -11.72 -11.43 1.84
C TRP A 95 -10.49 -10.87 2.54
N LEU A 96 -10.60 -9.76 3.29
CA LEU A 96 -9.49 -9.18 4.03
C LEU A 96 -8.91 -10.18 5.04
N GLU A 97 -9.77 -10.95 5.73
CA GLU A 97 -9.31 -11.96 6.68
C GLU A 97 -8.58 -13.11 5.97
N SER A 98 -9.14 -13.58 4.85
CA SER A 98 -8.54 -14.65 4.04
C SER A 98 -7.21 -14.23 3.43
N TRP A 99 -7.14 -13.03 2.85
CA TRP A 99 -5.92 -12.46 2.29
C TRP A 99 -4.85 -12.32 3.36
N ALA A 100 -5.17 -11.70 4.49
CA ALA A 100 -4.20 -11.46 5.55
C ALA A 100 -3.71 -12.76 6.21
N ALA A 101 -4.58 -13.78 6.35
CA ALA A 101 -4.18 -15.10 6.80
C ALA A 101 -3.20 -15.78 5.83
N GLY A 102 -3.41 -15.60 4.52
CA GLY A 102 -2.51 -16.09 3.46
C GLY A 102 -1.21 -15.28 3.31
N ALA A 103 -1.16 -14.07 3.86
CA ALA A 103 0.02 -13.19 3.82
C ALA A 103 1.06 -13.51 4.91
N HIS A 104 0.84 -14.55 5.73
CA HIS A 104 1.75 -14.87 6.84
C HIS A 104 3.17 -15.20 6.35
N GLY A 105 4.13 -14.37 6.72
CA GLY A 105 5.54 -14.50 6.32
C GLY A 105 5.89 -13.77 5.02
N LEU A 106 4.93 -13.11 4.39
CA LEU A 106 5.16 -12.17 3.30
C LEU A 106 5.21 -10.74 3.85
N THR A 107 6.03 -9.90 3.24
CA THR A 107 6.08 -8.48 3.59
C THR A 107 4.89 -7.77 2.95
N CYS A 108 3.76 -7.76 3.65
CA CYS A 108 2.51 -7.13 3.21
C CYS A 108 2.07 -6.06 4.21
N ALA A 109 1.34 -5.06 3.72
CA ALA A 109 0.85 -3.97 4.56
C ALA A 109 -0.62 -3.62 4.29
N ILE A 110 -1.29 -3.08 5.30
CA ILE A 110 -2.68 -2.60 5.21
C ILE A 110 -2.85 -1.22 5.84
N THR A 111 -3.74 -0.40 5.27
CA THR A 111 -4.12 0.90 5.81
C THR A 111 -5.59 1.24 5.54
N ALA A 112 -6.08 2.26 6.24
CA ALA A 112 -7.42 2.80 6.07
C ALA A 112 -7.36 4.26 5.60
N VAL A 113 -8.15 4.61 4.59
CA VAL A 113 -8.39 5.99 4.18
C VAL A 113 -9.85 6.30 4.50
N VAL A 114 -10.07 7.22 5.44
CA VAL A 114 -11.41 7.63 5.83
C VAL A 114 -11.60 9.13 5.62
N ASP A 115 -12.79 9.49 5.14
CA ASP A 115 -13.22 10.88 5.00
C ASP A 115 -12.89 11.69 6.25
N ARG A 116 -12.21 12.81 6.04
CA ARG A 116 -11.81 13.72 7.12
C ARG A 116 -12.97 14.13 8.01
N GLN A 117 -14.13 14.41 7.41
CA GLN A 117 -15.33 14.86 8.13
C GLN A 117 -15.89 13.78 9.05
N HIS A 118 -15.54 12.51 8.83
CA HIS A 118 -16.06 11.36 9.56
C HIS A 118 -15.00 10.60 10.35
N GLN A 119 -13.76 11.10 10.46
CA GLN A 119 -12.68 10.39 11.18
C GLN A 119 -13.00 10.09 12.65
N ASN A 120 -13.80 10.94 13.30
CA ASN A 120 -14.27 10.75 14.67
C ASN A 120 -15.63 10.05 14.76
N HIS A 121 -16.21 9.67 13.63
CA HIS A 121 -17.47 8.94 13.62
C HIS A 121 -17.25 7.52 14.17
N PRO A 122 -18.17 6.98 15.01
CA PRO A 122 -17.98 5.66 15.62
C PRO A 122 -17.68 4.55 14.62
N VAL A 123 -18.32 4.58 13.45
CA VAL A 123 -18.12 3.58 12.39
C VAL A 123 -16.73 3.69 11.75
N ALA A 124 -16.17 4.89 11.62
CA ALA A 124 -14.79 5.09 11.16
C ALA A 124 -13.78 4.55 12.18
N ILE A 125 -14.02 4.80 13.47
CA ILE A 125 -13.19 4.30 14.57
C ILE A 125 -13.23 2.77 14.59
N GLU A 126 -14.41 2.18 14.44
CA GLU A 126 -14.59 0.72 14.39
C GLU A 126 -13.87 0.11 13.18
N LEU A 127 -14.00 0.71 11.99
CA LEU A 127 -13.28 0.32 10.78
C LEU A 127 -11.77 0.31 11.01
N VAL A 128 -11.20 1.41 11.51
CA VAL A 128 -9.75 1.51 11.75
C VAL A 128 -9.31 0.49 12.81
N SER A 129 -10.10 0.32 13.88
CA SER A 129 -9.81 -0.64 14.95
C SER A 129 -9.84 -2.08 14.44
N TYR A 130 -10.82 -2.42 13.60
CA TYR A 130 -10.92 -3.71 12.93
C TYR A 130 -9.69 -4.01 12.08
N LEU A 131 -9.27 -3.07 11.23
CA LEU A 131 -8.12 -3.26 10.35
C LEU A 131 -6.79 -3.32 11.12
N LYS A 132 -6.64 -2.54 12.20
CA LYS A 132 -5.49 -2.65 13.12
C LYS A 132 -5.43 -4.02 13.79
N ALA A 133 -6.57 -4.51 14.30
CA ALA A 133 -6.64 -5.83 14.91
C ALA A 133 -6.36 -6.96 13.91
N LEU A 134 -6.84 -6.82 12.67
CA LEU A 134 -6.53 -7.71 11.55
C LEU A 134 -5.02 -7.71 11.24
N ALA A 135 -4.40 -6.55 11.09
CA ALA A 135 -2.98 -6.42 10.84
C ALA A 135 -2.16 -7.12 11.95
N HIS A 136 -2.46 -6.80 13.21
CA HIS A 136 -1.79 -7.37 14.37
C HIS A 136 -1.93 -8.91 14.45
N ARG A 137 -3.14 -9.45 14.28
CA ARG A 137 -3.37 -10.90 14.41
C ARG A 137 -2.74 -11.72 13.29
N THR A 138 -2.54 -11.12 12.11
CA THR A 138 -2.00 -11.78 10.92
C THR A 138 -0.53 -11.45 10.64
N ARG A 139 0.08 -10.57 11.46
CA ARG A 139 1.45 -10.06 11.28
C ARG A 139 1.65 -9.34 9.94
N VAL A 140 0.58 -8.74 9.42
CA VAL A 140 0.64 -7.78 8.32
C VAL A 140 0.95 -6.42 8.92
N ASP A 141 1.77 -5.61 8.23
CA ASP A 141 2.13 -4.29 8.73
C ASP A 141 0.95 -3.32 8.64
N TRP A 142 0.70 -2.61 9.73
CA TRP A 142 -0.24 -1.49 9.72
C TRP A 142 0.48 -0.21 9.29
N LEU A 143 0.05 0.38 8.17
CA LEU A 143 0.50 1.71 7.80
C LEU A 143 -0.44 2.74 8.42
N GLU A 144 0.11 3.59 9.28
CA GLU A 144 -0.66 4.70 9.82
C GLU A 144 -1.14 5.60 8.67
N PRO A 145 -2.46 5.85 8.55
CA PRO A 145 -2.99 6.71 7.51
C PRO A 145 -2.24 8.03 7.55
N ALA A 146 -1.71 8.46 6.41
CA ALA A 146 -1.13 9.78 6.31
C ALA A 146 -2.24 10.78 6.66
N ARG A 147 -2.22 11.31 7.88
CA ARG A 147 -3.12 12.40 8.25
C ARG A 147 -2.88 13.47 7.21
N PRO A 148 -3.91 13.97 6.50
CA PRO A 148 -3.75 15.16 5.70
C PRO A 148 -3.40 16.25 6.70
N ALA A 149 -2.10 16.51 6.87
CA ALA A 149 -1.64 17.57 7.73
C ALA A 149 -2.33 18.83 7.21
N PHE A 150 -2.90 19.58 8.14
CA PHE A 150 -3.28 20.96 7.86
C PHE A 150 -2.01 21.67 7.41
N GLU A 151 -2.06 22.40 6.29
CA GLU A 151 -1.43 23.69 5.97
C GLU A 151 -0.25 24.24 6.82
N ASP A 152 0.58 23.40 7.42
CA ASP A 152 1.67 23.83 8.28
C ASP A 152 2.93 23.04 7.96
N THR A 153 3.63 23.55 6.96
CA THR A 153 4.92 23.09 6.41
C THR A 153 5.95 22.68 7.47
N ALA A 154 5.88 23.21 8.70
CA ALA A 154 6.80 22.88 9.79
C ALA A 154 6.47 21.58 10.55
N TYR A 155 5.21 21.14 10.55
CA TYR A 155 4.80 19.86 11.16
C TYR A 155 5.18 18.67 10.25
N TYR A 156 5.14 18.87 8.93
CA TYR A 156 5.52 17.86 7.93
C TYR A 156 6.96 17.39 8.07
N THR A 157 7.92 18.28 8.32
CA THR A 157 9.34 17.90 8.43
C THR A 157 9.62 17.00 9.63
N ARG A 158 8.91 17.16 10.75
CA ARG A 158 9.04 16.26 11.92
C ARG A 158 8.29 14.96 11.74
N GLN A 159 7.08 14.98 11.18
CA GLN A 159 6.29 13.77 11.00
C GLN A 159 6.83 12.89 9.87
N LEU A 160 7.31 13.49 8.77
CA LEU A 160 8.01 12.77 7.70
C LEU A 160 9.29 12.12 8.23
N ASN A 161 10.02 12.75 9.15
CA ASN A 161 11.22 12.13 9.72
C ASN A 161 10.88 10.91 10.59
N ASN A 162 9.81 10.98 11.38
CA ASN A 162 9.40 9.87 12.24
C ASN A 162 8.71 8.74 11.46
N GLN A 163 7.98 9.07 10.39
CA GLN A 163 7.35 8.09 9.52
C GLN A 163 8.35 7.48 8.52
N ALA A 164 9.34 8.25 8.05
CA ALA A 164 10.39 7.73 7.18
C ALA A 164 11.12 6.57 7.84
N THR A 165 11.35 6.55 9.15
CA THR A 165 12.03 5.42 9.80
C THR A 165 11.20 4.13 9.76
N THR A 166 9.90 4.20 10.04
CA THR A 166 9.00 3.02 10.09
C THR A 166 8.58 2.56 8.69
N VAL A 167 8.21 3.52 7.83
CA VAL A 167 7.80 3.26 6.45
C VAL A 167 9.01 2.76 5.66
N SER A 168 10.19 3.36 5.84
CA SER A 168 11.41 2.89 5.19
C SER A 168 11.84 1.51 5.68
N SER A 169 11.61 1.09 6.93
CA SER A 169 12.03 -0.27 7.35
C SER A 169 11.18 -1.36 6.69
N THR A 170 9.85 -1.24 6.77
CA THR A 170 8.92 -2.19 6.12
C THR A 170 9.12 -2.20 4.62
N LEU A 171 9.16 -1.03 3.98
CA LEU A 171 9.33 -0.98 2.52
C LEU A 171 10.72 -1.44 2.11
N THR A 172 11.78 -1.13 2.83
CA THR A 172 13.12 -1.67 2.53
C THR A 172 13.14 -3.19 2.64
N GLU A 173 12.34 -3.77 3.53
CA GLU A 173 12.19 -5.22 3.64
C GLU A 173 11.37 -5.82 2.48
N ILE A 174 10.26 -5.17 2.05
CA ILE A 174 9.53 -5.55 0.81
C ILE A 174 10.48 -5.51 -0.39
N ILE A 175 11.27 -4.43 -0.48
CA ILE A 175 12.25 -4.17 -1.53
C ILE A 175 13.35 -5.24 -1.58
N ARG A 176 13.79 -5.77 -0.42
CA ARG A 176 14.90 -6.71 -0.32
C ARG A 176 14.50 -8.17 -0.42
N THR A 177 13.22 -8.50 -0.29
CA THR A 177 12.75 -9.88 -0.32
C THR A 177 12.44 -10.27 -1.76
N PRO A 178 13.24 -11.13 -2.42
CA PRO A 178 12.94 -11.56 -3.78
C PRO A 178 11.66 -12.38 -3.77
N HIS A 179 10.59 -11.87 -4.40
CA HIS A 179 9.35 -12.62 -4.57
C HIS A 179 9.62 -13.88 -5.42
N PRO A 180 9.36 -15.10 -4.90
CA PRO A 180 9.38 -16.28 -5.74
C PRO A 180 8.23 -16.17 -6.74
N ARG A 181 8.56 -15.86 -8.00
CA ARG A 181 7.60 -15.84 -9.11
C ARG A 181 7.03 -17.25 -9.29
N THR A 182 5.83 -17.49 -8.77
CA THR A 182 5.02 -18.64 -9.16
C THR A 182 4.33 -18.31 -10.48
N TRP A 183 4.94 -18.74 -11.59
CA TRP A 183 4.23 -18.86 -12.85
C TRP A 183 3.32 -20.09 -12.78
N ALA A 184 2.02 -19.88 -12.89
CA ALA A 184 1.03 -20.90 -13.21
C ALA A 184 0.33 -20.50 -14.52
#